data_AF-A0A8H6YEJ8-F1
#
_entry.id   AF-A0A8H6YEJ8-F1
#
_cell.length_a   1.000
_cell.length_b   1.000
_cell.length_c   1.000
_cell.angle_alpha   90.00
_cell.angle_beta   90.00
_cell.angle_gamma   90.00
#
_symmetry.space_group_name_H-M   'P 1'
#
loop_
_entity.id
_entity.type
_entity.pdbx_description
1 polymer ?
#
loop_
_entity_poly.entity_id
_entity_poly.type
_entity_poly.pdbx_seq_one_letter_code
_entity_poly.pdbx_strand_id
1 'polypeptide(L)'
;MYTARRESCFKSGLGCCDPTQGEVSFPGGKVDEPLDLSLLDTALRETSEEMNISRNRVELLGSVGPPERSLRGDTVWPFVGFVHENSDWSSESIHNDLPLPSIDLSAIKRTASQDEVAAIFHLPLAELGSNPSRNRQYLFRNKRPYWAVDVSDLVSGEDELPFISESIEKTLEDEVGGGRGGRLEVWGLTGWYLELLSLRLAVLDSRQAD
;
A
#
# COMPACT_ATOMS: atom_id res chain seq x y z
N MET A 1 2.02 -6.06 -0.25
CA MET A 1 3.19 -5.31 0.27
C MET A 1 2.75 -3.87 0.44
N TYR A 2 3.15 -3.20 1.53
CA TYR A 2 2.76 -1.82 1.81
C TYR A 2 3.99 -0.93 1.91
N THR A 3 3.81 0.32 1.53
CA THR A 3 4.77 1.40 1.69
C THR A 3 4.18 2.46 2.61
N ALA A 4 4.95 2.94 3.58
CA ALA A 4 4.69 4.22 4.22
C ALA A 4 5.53 5.26 3.46
N ARG A 5 4.88 6.29 2.90
CA ARG A 5 5.61 7.32 2.12
C ARG A 5 6.35 8.30 3.01
N ARG A 6 7.55 8.70 2.59
CA ARG A 6 8.34 9.74 3.23
C ARG A 6 8.03 11.11 2.63
N GLU A 7 8.43 12.12 3.37
CA GLU A 7 8.34 13.53 3.02
C GLU A 7 8.97 13.84 1.65
N SER A 8 8.18 14.13 0.62
CA SER A 8 8.70 14.82 -0.56
C SER A 8 8.47 16.32 -0.40
N CYS A 9 9.35 16.98 0.36
CA CYS A 9 9.39 18.45 0.40
C CYS A 9 10.45 19.03 -0.57
N PHE A 10 11.28 18.21 -1.23
CA PHE A 10 12.56 18.70 -1.78
C PHE A 10 12.66 18.89 -3.30
N LYS A 11 11.63 18.62 -4.12
CA LYS A 11 11.76 18.79 -5.59
C LYS A 11 11.26 20.12 -6.17
N SER A 12 10.65 21.03 -5.41
CA SER A 12 10.04 22.24 -5.99
C SER A 12 10.56 23.60 -5.48
N GLY A 13 11.41 23.67 -4.45
CA GLY A 13 11.91 24.97 -3.93
C GLY A 13 10.81 25.96 -3.48
N LEU A 14 9.57 25.48 -3.46
CA LEU A 14 8.34 26.17 -3.11
C LEU A 14 7.76 25.27 -2.03
N GLY A 15 7.79 25.72 -0.77
CA GLY A 15 7.45 24.94 0.43
C GLY A 15 6.00 24.44 0.49
N CYS A 16 5.65 23.55 -0.44
CA CYS A 16 4.41 22.80 -0.48
C CYS A 16 4.75 21.35 -0.14
N CYS A 17 4.50 20.98 1.11
CA CYS A 17 4.51 19.61 1.59
C CYS A 17 3.40 18.79 0.90
N ASP A 18 3.75 17.60 0.39
CA ASP A 18 2.77 16.66 -0.16
C ASP A 18 1.81 16.17 0.94
N PRO A 19 0.48 16.31 0.79
CA PRO A 19 -0.50 15.85 1.77
C PRO A 19 -0.47 14.35 2.09
N THR A 20 0.23 13.49 1.33
CA THR A 20 0.37 12.04 1.64
C THR A 20 1.31 11.75 2.82
N GLN A 21 1.74 12.77 3.56
CA GLN A 21 2.72 12.66 4.64
C GLN A 21 2.29 11.61 5.70
N GLY A 22 3.11 10.57 5.88
CA GLY A 22 2.85 9.51 6.86
C GLY A 22 1.71 8.55 6.49
N GLU A 23 1.16 8.65 5.28
CA GLU A 23 0.13 7.73 4.81
C GLU A 23 0.72 6.36 4.44
N VAL A 24 0.00 5.30 4.82
CA VAL A 24 0.27 3.96 4.31
C VAL A 24 -0.46 3.76 2.99
N SER A 25 0.30 3.44 1.95
CA SER A 25 -0.20 3.23 0.61
C SER A 25 0.37 1.97 -0.05
N PHE A 26 -0.23 1.55 -1.16
CA PHE A 26 0.42 0.64 -2.10
C PHE A 26 1.41 1.43 -2.97
N PRO A 27 2.47 0.79 -3.51
CA PRO A 27 3.32 1.45 -4.49
C PRO A 27 2.53 1.86 -5.74
N GLY A 28 2.86 3.00 -6.31
CA GLY A 28 2.13 3.57 -7.44
C GLY A 28 2.32 5.08 -7.57
N GLY A 29 1.71 5.68 -8.58
CA GLY A 29 1.91 7.10 -8.84
C GLY A 29 1.11 7.58 -10.05
N LYS A 30 1.52 8.73 -10.58
CA LYS A 30 0.86 9.36 -11.74
C LYS A 30 1.38 8.76 -13.03
N VAL A 31 0.51 8.74 -14.05
CA VAL A 31 0.91 8.34 -15.40
C VAL A 31 1.92 9.35 -15.93
N ASP A 32 3.05 8.84 -16.40
CA ASP A 32 4.03 9.59 -17.19
C ASP A 32 3.76 9.26 -18.67
N GLU A 33 2.98 10.09 -19.36
CA GLU A 33 2.55 9.84 -20.75
C GLU A 33 3.70 9.52 -21.73
N PRO A 34 4.88 10.20 -21.64
CA PRO A 34 6.05 9.80 -22.41
C PRO A 34 6.57 8.37 -22.17
N LEU A 35 6.43 7.82 -20.96
CA LEU A 35 7.04 6.55 -20.56
C LEU A 35 6.03 5.40 -20.49
N ASP A 36 4.79 5.69 -20.14
CA ASP A 36 3.78 4.71 -19.79
C ASP A 36 2.83 4.42 -20.96
N LEU A 37 2.90 3.20 -21.51
CA LEU A 37 2.01 2.76 -22.60
C LEU A 37 0.63 2.31 -22.10
N SER A 38 0.50 2.09 -20.79
CA SER A 38 -0.73 1.65 -20.14
C SER A 38 -0.71 2.00 -18.65
N LEU A 39 -1.88 1.97 -18.01
CA LEU A 39 -2.00 2.16 -16.55
C LEU A 39 -1.25 1.08 -15.75
N LEU A 40 -1.13 -0.12 -16.33
CA LEU A 40 -0.32 -1.19 -15.74
C LEU A 40 1.17 -0.87 -15.81
N ASP A 41 1.64 -0.30 -16.93
CA ASP A 41 3.04 0.13 -17.05
C ASP A 41 3.37 1.20 -16.02
N THR A 42 2.47 2.16 -15.76
CA THR A 42 2.61 3.12 -14.66
C THR A 42 2.79 2.41 -13.31
N ALA A 43 1.90 1.46 -12.98
CA ALA A 43 1.99 0.75 -11.70
C ALA A 43 3.30 -0.04 -11.56
N LEU A 44 3.77 -0.68 -12.63
CA LEU A 44 5.02 -1.43 -12.65
C LEU A 44 6.26 -0.51 -12.58
N ARG A 45 6.24 0.64 -13.27
CA ARG A 45 7.30 1.65 -13.23
C ARG A 45 7.46 2.20 -11.82
N GLU A 46 6.37 2.69 -11.23
CA GLU A 46 6.36 3.24 -9.87
C GLU A 46 6.77 2.19 -8.83
N THR A 47 6.32 0.94 -8.99
CA THR A 47 6.79 -0.17 -8.14
C THR A 47 8.31 -0.40 -8.28
N SER A 48 8.85 -0.25 -9.48
CA SER A 48 10.30 -0.34 -9.70
C SER A 48 11.06 0.84 -9.10
N GLU A 49 10.53 2.06 -9.20
CA GLU A 49 11.16 3.28 -8.68
C GLU A 49 11.15 3.30 -7.14
N GLU A 50 10.01 2.99 -6.52
CA GLU A 50 9.85 3.02 -5.07
C GLU A 50 10.50 1.81 -4.38
N MET A 51 10.31 0.61 -4.95
CA MET A 51 10.64 -0.66 -4.28
C MET A 51 11.81 -1.40 -4.89
N ASN A 52 12.35 -0.93 -6.02
CA ASN A 52 13.38 -1.63 -6.79
C ASN A 52 12.96 -3.07 -7.19
N ILE A 53 11.65 -3.28 -7.39
CA ILE A 53 11.09 -4.54 -7.87
C ILE A 53 10.93 -4.45 -9.38
N SER A 54 11.74 -5.21 -10.12
CA SER A 54 11.64 -5.27 -11.58
C SER A 54 10.29 -5.83 -12.02
N ARG A 55 9.75 -5.27 -13.11
CA ARG A 55 8.51 -5.73 -13.75
C ARG A 55 8.51 -7.24 -14.07
N ASN A 56 9.68 -7.83 -14.36
CA ASN A 56 9.79 -9.25 -14.69
C ASN A 56 9.59 -10.17 -13.47
N ARG A 57 9.59 -9.61 -12.25
CA ARG A 57 9.27 -10.34 -11.02
C ARG A 57 7.79 -10.26 -10.66
N VAL A 58 7.00 -9.47 -11.37
CA VAL A 58 5.60 -9.24 -11.05
C VAL A 58 4.71 -10.02 -12.02
N GLU A 59 4.02 -11.02 -11.50
CA GLU A 59 2.95 -11.70 -12.22
C GLU A 59 1.62 -10.99 -11.94
N LEU A 60 0.97 -10.48 -12.98
CA LEU A 60 -0.31 -9.80 -12.84
C LEU A 60 -1.44 -10.81 -12.58
N LEU A 61 -2.12 -10.69 -11.44
CA LEU A 61 -3.29 -11.50 -11.09
C LEU A 61 -4.60 -10.84 -11.55
N GLY A 62 -4.63 -9.51 -11.65
CA GLY A 62 -5.78 -8.75 -12.13
C GLY A 62 -5.90 -7.38 -11.49
N SER A 63 -7.11 -6.83 -11.49
CA SER A 63 -7.47 -5.59 -10.79
C SER A 63 -8.48 -5.86 -9.66
N VAL A 64 -8.56 -4.95 -8.68
CA VAL A 64 -9.45 -5.10 -7.53
C VAL A 64 -10.46 -3.96 -7.45
N GLY A 65 -11.75 -4.27 -7.59
CA GLY A 65 -12.82 -3.29 -7.51
C GLY A 65 -12.83 -2.28 -8.67
N PRO A 66 -13.78 -1.33 -8.65
CA PRO A 66 -13.83 -0.27 -9.64
C PRO A 66 -12.72 0.78 -9.40
N PRO A 67 -12.34 1.53 -10.44
CA PRO A 67 -11.52 2.73 -10.26
C PRO A 67 -12.24 3.75 -9.39
N GLU A 68 -11.51 4.39 -8.49
CA GLU A 68 -12.06 5.33 -7.53
C GLU A 68 -11.29 6.64 -7.58
N ARG A 69 -12.00 7.77 -7.45
CA ARG A 69 -11.36 9.07 -7.28
C ARG A 69 -10.70 9.18 -5.90
N SER A 70 -9.44 9.61 -5.90
CA SER A 70 -8.74 10.11 -4.74
C SER A 70 -9.29 11.48 -4.31
N LEU A 71 -8.93 11.92 -3.11
CA LEU A 71 -9.32 13.23 -2.59
C LEU A 71 -8.70 14.39 -3.37
N ARG A 72 -7.62 14.12 -4.10
CA ARG A 72 -6.96 15.09 -5.00
C ARG A 72 -7.65 15.20 -6.35
N GLY A 73 -8.65 14.36 -6.61
CA GLY A 73 -9.43 14.35 -7.85
C GLY A 73 -8.91 13.38 -8.92
N ASP A 74 -7.72 12.78 -8.72
CA ASP A 74 -7.15 11.77 -9.61
C ASP A 74 -7.93 10.45 -9.52
N THR A 75 -8.08 9.73 -10.64
CA THR A 75 -8.74 8.41 -10.66
C THR A 75 -7.70 7.30 -10.51
N VAL A 76 -7.85 6.49 -9.47
CA VAL A 76 -6.92 5.41 -9.11
C VAL A 76 -7.39 4.08 -9.68
N TRP A 77 -6.47 3.35 -10.31
CA TRP A 77 -6.69 2.03 -10.90
C TRP A 77 -5.82 1.00 -10.17
N PRO A 78 -6.41 0.12 -9.36
CA PRO A 78 -5.65 -0.81 -8.53
C PRO A 78 -5.36 -2.11 -9.27
N PHE A 79 -4.10 -2.54 -9.24
CA PHE A 79 -3.65 -3.82 -9.78
C PHE A 79 -3.16 -4.71 -8.65
N VAL A 80 -3.39 -6.02 -8.81
CA VAL A 80 -2.93 -7.06 -7.88
C VAL A 80 -1.92 -7.90 -8.62
N GLY A 81 -0.71 -7.97 -8.08
CA GLY A 81 0.38 -8.79 -8.62
C GLY A 81 0.97 -9.70 -7.56
N PHE A 82 1.44 -10.86 -7.99
CA PHE A 82 2.32 -11.71 -7.20
C PHE A 82 3.78 -11.34 -7.49
N VAL A 83 4.60 -11.19 -6.45
CA VAL A 83 6.02 -10.84 -6.58
C VAL A 83 6.89 -12.06 -6.34
N HIS A 84 7.52 -12.53 -7.40
CA HIS A 84 8.45 -13.66 -7.40
C HIS A 84 9.80 -13.26 -6.82
N GLU A 85 10.47 -14.21 -6.15
CA GLU A 85 11.84 -14.02 -5.65
C GLU A 85 12.84 -13.74 -6.80
N ASN A 86 12.71 -14.49 -7.89
CA ASN A 86 13.62 -14.43 -9.04
C ASN A 86 12.92 -13.89 -10.30
N SER A 87 13.69 -13.22 -11.15
CA SER A 87 13.21 -12.67 -12.44
C SER A 87 12.96 -13.72 -13.51
N ASP A 88 13.51 -14.91 -13.34
CA ASP A 88 13.48 -16.00 -14.34
C ASP A 88 12.34 -16.98 -14.04
N TRP A 89 11.32 -16.54 -13.31
CA TRP A 89 10.19 -17.39 -12.96
C TRP A 89 9.45 -17.87 -14.22
N SER A 90 9.20 -19.18 -14.29
CA SER A 90 8.33 -19.79 -15.31
C SER A 90 7.14 -20.46 -14.63
N SER A 91 5.97 -20.37 -15.27
CA SER A 91 4.74 -21.01 -14.81
C SER A 91 4.85 -22.54 -14.73
N GLU A 92 5.84 -23.14 -15.40
CA GLU A 92 6.13 -24.58 -15.31
C GLU A 92 6.82 -24.99 -14.01
N SER A 93 7.34 -24.04 -13.24
CA SER A 93 8.09 -24.29 -11.99
C SER A 93 7.19 -24.45 -10.76
N ILE A 94 5.87 -24.29 -10.91
CA ILE A 94 4.91 -24.36 -9.81
C ILE A 94 4.57 -25.83 -9.52
N HIS A 95 5.29 -26.45 -8.59
CA HIS A 95 4.82 -27.67 -7.96
C HIS A 95 3.72 -27.33 -6.95
N ASN A 96 2.55 -27.97 -7.08
CA ASN A 96 1.33 -27.67 -6.32
C ASN A 96 1.47 -27.67 -4.77
N ASP A 97 2.55 -28.23 -4.23
CA ASP A 97 2.75 -28.42 -2.79
C ASP A 97 3.89 -27.58 -2.19
N LEU A 98 4.56 -26.73 -2.99
CA LEU A 98 5.60 -25.84 -2.49
C LEU A 98 5.07 -24.41 -2.34
N PRO A 99 5.34 -23.73 -1.21
CA PRO A 99 4.99 -22.32 -1.08
C PRO A 99 5.70 -21.53 -2.18
N LEU A 100 4.96 -20.64 -2.84
CA LEU A 100 5.54 -19.80 -3.89
C LEU A 100 6.67 -18.96 -3.28
N PRO A 101 7.90 -19.03 -3.83
CA PRO A 101 9.02 -18.27 -3.32
C PRO A 101 8.77 -16.77 -3.54
N SER A 102 8.65 -16.03 -2.43
CA SER A 102 8.47 -14.58 -2.44
C SER A 102 9.77 -13.89 -2.04
N ILE A 103 9.95 -12.66 -2.52
CA ILE A 103 11.13 -11.86 -2.24
C ILE A 103 11.26 -11.54 -0.73
N ASP A 104 12.47 -11.64 -0.19
CA ASP A 104 12.77 -11.25 1.20
C ASP A 104 12.60 -9.73 1.37
N LEU A 105 11.72 -9.34 2.31
CA LEU A 105 11.51 -7.95 2.70
C LEU A 105 12.79 -7.23 3.04
N SER A 106 13.71 -7.90 3.75
CA SER A 106 14.97 -7.32 4.18
C SER A 106 15.83 -6.91 2.97
N ALA A 107 15.74 -7.67 1.88
CA ALA A 107 16.42 -7.34 0.63
C ALA A 107 15.82 -6.10 -0.04
N ILE A 108 14.48 -5.99 -0.04
CA ILE A 108 13.78 -4.84 -0.62
C ILE A 108 14.10 -3.58 0.18
N LYS A 109 14.01 -3.63 1.51
CA LYS A 109 14.30 -2.47 2.38
C LYS A 109 15.69 -1.87 2.14
N ARG A 110 16.69 -2.72 1.83
CA ARG A 110 18.06 -2.27 1.53
C ARG A 110 18.18 -1.54 0.18
N THR A 111 17.28 -1.80 -0.76
CA THR A 111 17.38 -1.28 -2.14
C THR A 111 16.27 -0.33 -2.53
N ALA A 112 15.23 -0.21 -1.71
CA ALA A 112 14.11 0.70 -1.94
C ALA A 112 14.57 2.16 -1.91
N SER A 113 13.85 3.00 -2.66
CA SER A 113 14.13 4.43 -2.74
C SER A 113 13.85 5.11 -1.40
N GLN A 114 14.93 5.54 -0.73
CA GLN A 114 14.85 6.25 0.55
C GLN A 114 14.31 7.69 0.41
N ASP A 115 14.28 8.20 -0.82
CA ASP A 115 13.77 9.54 -1.14
C ASP A 115 12.24 9.58 -1.13
N GLU A 116 11.57 8.43 -1.33
CA GLU A 116 10.12 8.35 -1.50
C GLU A 116 9.45 7.43 -0.47
N VAL A 117 10.16 6.39 -0.01
CA VAL A 117 9.61 5.38 0.91
C VAL A 117 10.26 5.52 2.28
N ALA A 118 9.42 5.75 3.30
CA ALA A 118 9.85 5.85 4.70
C ALA A 118 10.02 4.48 5.34
N ALA A 119 9.06 3.58 5.07
CA ALA A 119 9.05 2.23 5.62
C ALA A 119 8.36 1.26 4.67
N ILE A 120 8.76 0.00 4.74
CA ILE A 120 8.18 -1.10 3.97
C ILE A 120 7.81 -2.20 4.93
N PHE A 121 6.63 -2.79 4.78
CA PHE A 121 6.22 -3.90 5.62
C PHE A 121 5.22 -4.82 4.92
N HIS A 122 5.09 -6.03 5.47
CA HIS A 122 4.01 -6.94 5.14
C HIS A 122 2.93 -6.86 6.21
N LEU A 123 1.69 -6.69 5.76
CA LEU A 123 0.51 -6.91 6.57
C LEU A 123 -0.08 -8.26 6.14
N PRO A 124 0.04 -9.31 6.96
CA PRO A 124 -0.50 -10.62 6.63
C PRO A 124 -2.02 -10.53 6.47
N LEU A 125 -2.56 -11.00 5.33
CA LEU A 125 -4.00 -10.93 5.08
C LEU A 125 -4.80 -11.67 6.16
N ALA A 126 -4.27 -12.78 6.69
CA ALA A 126 -4.90 -13.55 7.75
C ALA A 126 -5.17 -12.74 9.04
N GLU A 127 -4.43 -11.66 9.28
CA GLU A 127 -4.62 -10.81 10.46
C GLU A 127 -5.79 -9.83 10.33
N LEU A 128 -6.25 -9.55 9.10
CA LEU A 128 -7.30 -8.57 8.82
C LEU A 128 -8.66 -8.93 9.42
N GLY A 129 -8.94 -10.21 9.67
CA GLY A 129 -10.17 -10.66 10.32
C GLY A 129 -9.97 -11.27 11.71
N SER A 130 -8.74 -11.63 12.07
CA SER A 130 -8.45 -12.46 13.24
C SER A 130 -8.10 -11.67 14.51
N ASN A 131 -7.68 -10.41 14.37
CA ASN A 131 -7.28 -9.57 15.51
C ASN A 131 -8.15 -8.29 15.59
N PRO A 132 -9.29 -8.34 16.31
CA PRO A 132 -10.22 -7.20 16.41
C PRO A 132 -9.60 -5.94 17.01
N SER A 133 -8.50 -6.05 17.77
CA SER A 133 -7.86 -4.91 18.42
C SER A 133 -7.09 -4.01 17.44
N ARG A 134 -6.77 -4.50 16.23
CA ARG A 134 -6.13 -3.72 15.16
C ARG A 134 -7.15 -3.05 14.24
N ASN A 135 -8.39 -3.53 14.24
CA ASN A 135 -9.39 -3.11 13.28
C ASN A 135 -10.29 -2.01 13.85
N ARG A 136 -10.52 -0.98 13.04
CA ARG A 136 -11.48 0.09 13.32
C ARG A 136 -12.42 0.25 12.14
N GLN A 137 -13.71 0.35 12.41
CA GLN A 137 -14.70 0.51 11.35
C GLN A 137 -14.70 1.95 10.85
N TYR A 138 -14.60 2.12 9.53
CA TYR A 138 -14.69 3.39 8.83
C TYR A 138 -15.74 3.32 7.72
N LEU A 139 -16.17 4.49 7.24
CA LEU A 139 -17.06 4.59 6.09
C LEU A 139 -16.29 5.15 4.90
N PHE A 140 -16.13 4.36 3.85
CA PHE A 140 -15.59 4.84 2.59
C PHE A 140 -16.62 5.77 1.93
N ARG A 141 -16.23 7.04 1.79
CA ARG A 141 -17.08 8.14 1.26
C ARG A 141 -18.42 8.26 1.98
N ASN A 142 -18.41 8.09 3.31
CA ASN A 142 -19.60 8.18 4.16
C ASN A 142 -20.75 7.21 3.78
N LYS A 143 -20.44 6.11 3.07
CA LYS A 143 -21.47 5.19 2.56
C LYS A 143 -21.18 3.72 2.79
N ARG A 144 -19.94 3.28 2.52
CA ARG A 144 -19.60 1.84 2.48
C ARG A 144 -18.69 1.50 3.65
N PRO A 145 -19.08 0.63 4.59
CA PRO A 145 -18.22 0.26 5.70
C PRO A 145 -16.98 -0.50 5.20
N TYR A 146 -15.85 -0.28 5.86
CA TYR A 146 -14.61 -1.05 5.69
C TYR A 146 -13.77 -1.00 6.96
N TRP A 147 -12.79 -1.88 7.09
CA TRP A 147 -11.87 -1.90 8.22
C TRP A 147 -10.60 -1.09 7.93
N ALA A 148 -10.35 -0.06 8.75
CA ALA A 148 -9.02 0.51 8.90
C ALA A 148 -8.20 -0.38 9.84
N VAL A 149 -6.91 -0.53 9.53
CA VAL A 149 -6.03 -1.48 10.22
C VAL A 149 -4.84 -0.75 10.83
N ASP A 150 -4.69 -0.83 12.15
CA ASP A 150 -3.51 -0.34 12.86
C ASP A 150 -2.29 -1.16 12.46
N VAL A 151 -1.23 -0.49 12.02
CA VAL A 151 0.04 -1.09 11.58
C VAL A 151 1.25 -0.52 12.30
N SER A 152 1.02 0.18 13.41
CA SER A 152 2.08 0.84 14.18
C SER A 152 3.14 -0.15 14.68
N ASP A 153 2.74 -1.36 15.05
CA ASP A 153 3.61 -2.46 15.48
C ASP A 153 4.50 -3.03 14.36
N LEU A 154 4.07 -2.92 13.10
CA LEU A 154 4.82 -3.43 11.94
C LEU A 154 5.92 -2.47 11.49
N VAL A 155 5.89 -1.23 11.96
CA VAL A 155 6.84 -0.17 11.61
C VAL A 155 7.75 0.21 12.79
N SER A 156 7.29 0.01 14.03
CA SER A 156 8.01 0.42 15.26
C SER A 156 9.23 -0.42 15.64
N GLY A 157 9.51 -1.52 14.93
CA GLY A 157 10.70 -2.36 15.16
C GLY A 157 11.97 -1.87 14.47
N GLU A 158 11.89 -0.86 13.60
CA GLU A 158 13.01 -0.32 12.83
C GLU A 158 13.25 1.13 13.27
N ASP A 159 14.43 1.37 13.84
CA ASP A 159 15.01 2.67 14.25
C ASP A 159 14.02 3.83 14.30
N GLU A 160 13.52 4.17 15.50
CA GLU A 160 12.61 5.30 15.79
C GLU A 160 12.68 6.40 14.73
N LEU A 161 11.84 6.31 13.69
CA LEU A 161 11.80 7.32 12.63
C LEU A 161 11.07 8.53 13.22
N PRO A 162 11.77 9.62 13.59
CA PRO A 162 11.16 10.75 14.32
C PRO A 162 10.06 11.42 13.50
N PHE A 163 10.14 11.25 12.19
CA PHE A 163 9.28 11.84 11.18
C PHE A 163 7.84 11.32 11.21
N ILE A 164 7.63 10.04 11.55
CA ILE A 164 6.29 9.44 11.59
C ILE A 164 5.49 10.07 12.74
N SER A 165 6.12 10.26 13.90
CA SER A 165 5.50 10.91 15.07
C SER A 165 4.97 12.32 14.78
N GLU A 166 5.70 13.11 13.98
CA GLU A 166 5.35 14.50 13.69
C GLU A 166 4.22 14.62 12.64
N SER A 167 4.12 13.66 11.72
CA SER A 167 3.03 13.56 10.74
C SER A 167 1.70 13.11 11.36
N ILE A 168 1.77 12.29 12.41
CA ILE A 168 0.61 11.75 13.13
C ILE A 168 -0.17 12.83 13.88
N GLU A 169 0.48 13.92 14.32
CA GLU A 169 -0.18 14.99 15.07
C GLU A 169 -0.90 16.03 14.20
N LYS A 170 -0.68 16.04 12.86
CA LYS A 170 -0.94 17.23 12.04
C LYS A 170 -2.20 17.23 11.18
N THR A 171 -2.99 16.16 11.10
CA THR A 171 -4.17 16.12 10.20
C THR A 171 -5.50 16.07 10.95
N LEU A 172 -6.22 17.20 10.89
CA LEU A 172 -7.61 17.38 11.36
C LEU A 172 -8.67 17.05 10.29
N GLU A 173 -8.25 16.63 9.09
CA GLU A 173 -9.16 16.16 8.05
C GLU A 173 -9.22 14.64 8.08
N ASP A 174 -10.41 14.12 8.41
CA ASP A 174 -10.75 12.71 8.64
C ASP A 174 -10.56 11.78 7.43
N GLU A 175 -9.84 12.17 6.37
CA GLU A 175 -9.57 11.32 5.19
C GLU A 175 -8.12 11.41 4.63
N VAL A 176 -7.22 12.20 5.23
CA VAL A 176 -5.80 12.34 4.80
C VAL A 176 -4.86 12.26 6.02
N GLY A 177 -3.80 11.44 5.96
CA GLY A 177 -2.73 11.38 6.97
C GLY A 177 -2.48 10.03 7.65
N GLY A 178 -1.75 10.02 8.77
CA GLY A 178 -1.23 8.80 9.42
C GLY A 178 -2.26 7.87 10.04
N GLY A 179 -3.50 8.32 10.27
CA GLY A 179 -4.54 7.58 11.00
C GLY A 179 -5.04 8.38 12.21
N ARG A 180 -6.05 7.86 12.93
CA ARG A 180 -6.62 8.56 14.10
C ARG A 180 -5.84 8.28 15.39
N GLY A 181 -5.56 9.34 16.13
CA GLY A 181 -5.21 9.26 17.55
C GLY A 181 -3.80 8.71 17.84
N GLY A 182 -2.79 9.15 17.09
CA GLY A 182 -1.41 8.77 17.42
C GLY A 182 -0.90 7.52 16.70
N ARG A 183 -1.71 6.89 15.85
CA ARG A 183 -1.46 5.55 15.31
C ARG A 183 -1.26 5.60 13.80
N LEU A 184 -0.40 4.73 13.30
CA LEU A 184 -0.20 4.51 11.87
C LEU A 184 -1.22 3.48 11.37
N GLU A 185 -2.06 3.84 10.41
CA GLU A 185 -3.14 2.99 9.91
C GLU A 185 -3.08 2.76 8.40
N VAL A 186 -3.54 1.60 7.95
CA VAL A 186 -4.00 1.38 6.57
C VAL A 186 -5.47 1.77 6.50
N TRP A 187 -5.77 2.88 5.84
CA TRP A 187 -7.11 3.45 5.82
C TRP A 187 -7.34 4.27 4.53
N GLY A 188 -8.47 4.97 4.44
CA GLY A 188 -8.84 5.76 3.28
C GLY A 188 -9.03 4.90 2.04
N LEU A 189 -8.51 5.37 0.90
CA LEU A 189 -8.62 4.65 -0.38
C LEU A 189 -7.81 3.35 -0.38
N THR A 190 -6.64 3.33 0.26
CA THR A 190 -5.81 2.11 0.41
C THR A 190 -6.54 1.06 1.23
N GLY A 191 -7.10 1.45 2.38
CA GLY A 191 -7.90 0.57 3.23
C GLY A 191 -9.15 0.04 2.51
N TRP A 192 -9.82 0.88 1.72
CA TRP A 192 -10.95 0.43 0.90
C TRP A 192 -10.56 -0.65 -0.12
N TYR A 193 -9.45 -0.49 -0.84
CA TYR A 193 -8.99 -1.52 -1.77
C TYR A 193 -8.51 -2.79 -1.07
N LEU A 194 -7.92 -2.66 0.12
CA LEU A 194 -7.57 -3.80 0.95
C LEU A 194 -8.81 -4.60 1.39
N GLU A 195 -9.88 -3.94 1.80
CA GLU A 195 -11.17 -4.57 2.12
C GLU A 195 -11.69 -5.37 0.92
N LEU A 196 -11.75 -4.73 -0.26
CA LEU A 196 -12.23 -5.38 -1.48
C LEU A 196 -11.39 -6.60 -1.88
N LEU A 197 -10.07 -6.52 -1.72
CA LEU A 197 -9.18 -7.66 -1.96
C LEU A 197 -9.45 -8.79 -0.95
N SER A 198 -9.60 -8.44 0.32
CA SER A 198 -9.82 -9.40 1.41
C SER A 198 -11.15 -10.14 1.27
N LEU A 199 -12.20 -9.44 0.87
CA LEU A 199 -13.49 -10.04 0.51
C LEU A 199 -13.35 -10.97 -0.71
N ARG A 200 -12.58 -10.57 -1.73
CA ARG A 200 -12.36 -11.39 -2.93
C ARG A 200 -11.59 -12.67 -2.65
N LEU A 201 -10.67 -12.63 -1.68
CA LEU A 201 -9.87 -13.77 -1.23
C LEU A 201 -10.56 -14.60 -0.14
N ALA A 202 -11.79 -14.25 0.26
CA ALA A 202 -12.53 -14.88 1.35
C ALA A 202 -11.77 -14.87 2.69
N VAL A 203 -10.94 -13.85 2.91
CA VAL A 203 -10.23 -13.60 4.16
C VAL A 203 -11.15 -12.98 5.21
N LEU A 204 -12.10 -12.16 4.76
CA LEU A 204 -13.17 -11.58 5.57
C LEU A 204 -14.50 -12.27 5.23
N ASP A 205 -15.31 -12.57 6.25
CA ASP A 205 -16.64 -13.16 6.06
C ASP A 205 -17.60 -12.07 5.56
N SER A 206 -18.29 -12.32 4.44
CA SER A 206 -19.23 -11.37 3.82
C SER A 206 -20.45 -11.04 4.69
N ARG A 207 -20.63 -11.76 5.81
CA ARG A 207 -21.75 -11.65 6.75
C ARG A 207 -21.63 -10.54 7.80
N GLN A 208 -20.58 -9.71 7.76
CA GLN A 208 -20.43 -8.56 8.68
C GLN A 208 -20.78 -7.20 8.04
N ALA A 209 -21.32 -7.20 6.83
CA ALA A 209 -21.65 -5.99 6.06
C ALA A 209 -23.17 -5.71 5.93
N ASP A 210 -23.99 -6.27 6.83
CA ASP A 210 -25.44 -6.00 6.93
C ASP A 210 -25.76 -4.94 8.00
#